data_AF-A0A4Y8LFY6-F1
#
_entry.id   AF-A0A4Y8LFY6-F1
#
_cell.length_a   1.000
_cell.length_b   1.000
_cell.length_c   1.000
_cell.angle_alpha   90.00
_cell.angle_beta   90.00
_cell.angle_gamma   90.00
#
_symmetry.space_group_name_H-M   'P 1'
#
loop_
_entity.id
_entity.type
_entity.pdbx_description
1 polymer ?
#
loop_
_entity_poly.entity_id
_entity_poly.type
_entity_poly.pdbx_seq_one_letter_code
_entity_poly.pdbx_strand_id
1 'polypeptide(L)'
;MGKTISGAILIMTAAILYIGYYITGAIMVNAQGVSSPPTLVTVARSMTEEIPLPYYLSIASLILGIFLLILGIAEEFVKKKS
;
A
#
# COMPACT_ATOMS: atom_id res chain seq x y z
N MET A 1 0.88 22.40 -5.27
CA MET A 1 0.64 21.81 -3.93
C MET A 1 -0.45 20.72 -3.89
N GLY A 2 -1.62 20.87 -4.53
CA GLY A 2 -2.70 19.86 -4.44
C GLY A 2 -2.33 18.43 -4.89
N LYS A 3 -1.45 18.29 -5.90
CA LYS A 3 -0.98 16.99 -6.38
C LYS A 3 -0.08 16.27 -5.38
N THR A 4 0.79 17.01 -4.69
CA THR A 4 1.68 16.49 -3.64
C THR A 4 0.89 15.96 -2.45
N ILE A 5 -0.14 16.70 -2.02
CA ILE A 5 -1.05 16.28 -0.93
C ILE A 5 -1.83 15.04 -1.34
N SER A 6 -2.40 15.02 -2.56
CA SER A 6 -3.13 13.86 -3.08
C SER A 6 -2.25 12.62 -3.19
N GLY A 7 -0.99 12.79 -3.63
CA GLY A 7 -0.01 11.73 -3.69
C GLY A 7 0.32 11.15 -2.31
N ALA A 8 0.52 12.01 -1.31
CA ALA A 8 0.75 11.59 0.06
C ALA A 8 -0.44 10.84 0.67
N ILE A 9 -1.67 11.29 0.39
CA ILE A 9 -2.90 10.59 0.82
C ILE A 9 -2.93 9.18 0.21
N LEU A 10 -2.68 9.03 -1.09
CA LEU A 10 -2.69 7.72 -1.75
C LEU A 10 -1.60 6.79 -1.22
N ILE A 11 -0.41 7.31 -0.89
CA ILE A 11 0.64 6.51 -0.24
C ILE A 11 0.19 6.06 1.16
N MET A 12 -0.45 6.93 1.95
CA MET A 12 -1.03 6.53 3.24
C MET A 12 -2.13 5.48 3.07
N THR A 13 -3.02 5.65 2.09
CA THR A 13 -4.06 4.66 1.76
C THR A 13 -3.44 3.32 1.39
N ALA A 14 -2.38 3.32 0.58
CA ALA A 14 -1.65 2.11 0.23
C ALA A 14 -1.09 1.39 1.46
N ALA A 15 -0.48 2.14 2.39
CA ALA A 15 0.07 1.59 3.63
C ALA A 15 -1.04 0.98 4.52
N ILE A 16 -2.17 1.68 4.68
CA ILE A 16 -3.31 1.19 5.46
C ILE A 16 -3.86 -0.11 4.86
N LEU A 17 -4.04 -0.16 3.54
CA LEU A 17 -4.52 -1.34 2.84
C LEU A 17 -3.56 -2.53 3.00
N TYR A 18 -2.25 -2.29 2.89
CA TYR A 18 -1.23 -3.32 3.07
C TYR A 18 -1.18 -3.86 4.50
N ILE A 19 -1.26 -2.97 5.50
CA ILE A 19 -1.26 -3.35 6.91
C ILE A 19 -2.54 -4.12 7.25
N GLY A 20 -3.71 -3.65 6.81
CA GLY A 20 -4.99 -4.32 7.03
C GLY A 20 -5.02 -5.71 6.39
N TYR A 21 -4.48 -5.82 5.18
CA TYR A 21 -4.29 -7.09 4.49
C TYR A 21 -3.40 -8.05 5.29
N TYR A 22 -2.26 -7.58 5.80
CA TYR A 22 -1.37 -8.38 6.62
C TYR A 22 -2.00 -8.82 7.95
N ILE A 23 -2.67 -7.92 8.67
CA ILE A 23 -3.34 -8.23 9.94
C ILE A 23 -4.43 -9.29 9.72
N THR A 24 -5.23 -9.14 8.66
CA THR A 24 -6.29 -10.11 8.32
C THR A 24 -5.69 -11.48 8.05
N GLY A 25 -4.64 -11.53 7.24
CA GLY A 25 -3.92 -12.78 6.97
C GLY A 25 -3.30 -13.40 8.22
N ALA A 26 -2.71 -12.58 9.09
CA ALA A 26 -2.13 -13.05 10.35
C ALA A 26 -3.22 -13.66 11.26
N ILE A 27 -4.40 -13.05 11.35
CA ILE A 27 -5.54 -13.59 12.10
C ILE A 27 -5.98 -14.94 11.52
N MET A 28 -6.13 -15.03 10.19
CA MET A 28 -6.57 -16.26 9.52
C MET A 28 -5.58 -17.41 9.69
N VAL A 29 -4.28 -17.16 9.53
CA VAL A 29 -3.26 -18.21 9.68
C VAL A 29 -3.13 -18.65 11.15
N ASN A 30 -3.30 -17.73 12.11
CA ASN A 30 -3.36 -18.12 13.53
C ASN A 30 -4.64 -18.91 13.86
N ALA A 31 -5.79 -18.57 13.24
CA ALA A 31 -7.04 -19.32 13.42
C ALA A 31 -6.97 -20.76 12.89
N GLN A 32 -6.07 -21.04 11.94
CA GLN A 32 -5.81 -22.38 11.40
C GLN A 32 -4.91 -23.25 12.32
N GLY A 33 -4.47 -22.74 13.47
CA GLY A 33 -3.72 -23.53 14.47
C GLY A 33 -2.29 -23.88 14.05
N VAL A 34 -1.69 -23.09 13.15
CA VAL A 34 -0.32 -23.34 12.67
C VAL A 34 0.67 -23.15 13.82
N SER A 35 1.44 -24.21 14.12
CA SER A 35 2.36 -24.30 15.26
C SER A 35 3.61 -23.40 15.17
N SER A 36 3.73 -22.57 14.14
CA SER A 36 4.85 -21.66 13.93
C SER A 36 4.36 -20.31 13.44
N PRO A 37 4.85 -19.19 13.99
CA PRO A 37 4.39 -17.86 13.61
C PRO A 37 4.65 -17.66 12.11
N PRO A 38 3.62 -17.40 11.31
CA PRO A 38 3.78 -17.28 9.86
C PRO A 38 4.56 -16.02 9.54
N THR A 39 5.56 -16.15 8.66
CA THR A 39 6.33 -14.98 8.22
C THR A 39 5.46 -14.05 7.37
N LEU A 40 5.80 -12.76 7.34
CA LEU A 40 5.16 -11.74 6.50
C LEU A 40 4.96 -12.19 5.04
N VAL A 41 5.95 -12.91 4.50
CA VAL A 41 5.92 -13.41 3.12
C VAL A 41 4.94 -14.58 2.97
N THR A 42 4.88 -15.49 3.94
CA THR A 42 3.93 -16.62 3.93
C THR A 42 2.50 -16.12 3.99
N VAL A 43 2.21 -15.19 4.92
CA VAL A 43 0.87 -14.59 5.09
C VAL A 43 0.46 -13.83 3.84
N ALA A 44 1.37 -13.03 3.27
CA ALA A 44 1.08 -12.28 2.05
C ALA A 44 0.79 -13.21 0.87
N ARG A 45 1.55 -14.30 0.70
CA ARG A 45 1.38 -15.23 -0.42
C ARG A 45 0.09 -16.04 -0.33
N SER A 46 -0.24 -16.59 0.83
CA SER A 46 -1.48 -17.36 1.02
C SER A 46 -2.72 -16.48 0.86
N MET A 47 -2.65 -15.23 1.31
CA MET A 47 -3.76 -14.28 1.18
C MET A 47 -3.88 -13.68 -0.21
N THR A 48 -2.86 -13.74 -1.09
CA THR A 48 -2.99 -13.16 -2.44
C THR A 48 -3.89 -14.03 -3.30
N GLU A 49 -3.98 -15.31 -2.95
CA GLU A 49 -4.87 -16.27 -3.58
C GLU A 49 -6.31 -16.13 -3.06
N GLU A 50 -6.50 -15.86 -1.76
CA GLU A 50 -7.84 -15.80 -1.14
C GLU A 50 -8.47 -14.40 -1.13
N ILE A 51 -7.68 -13.35 -0.91
CA ILE A 51 -8.16 -11.96 -0.82
C ILE A 51 -7.23 -11.03 -1.62
N PRO A 52 -7.17 -11.17 -2.96
CA PRO A 52 -6.23 -10.42 -3.80
C PRO A 52 -6.47 -8.90 -3.81
N LEU A 53 -7.72 -8.47 -3.64
CA LEU A 53 -8.16 -7.10 -3.94
C LEU A 53 -7.44 -6.03 -3.09
N PRO A 54 -7.33 -6.14 -1.74
CA PRO A 54 -6.65 -5.14 -0.93
C PRO A 54 -5.15 -5.01 -1.24
N TYR A 55 -4.50 -6.12 -1.61
CA TYR A 55 -3.09 -6.12 -1.99
C TYR A 55 -2.85 -5.39 -3.32
N TYR A 56 -3.64 -5.70 -4.35
CA TYR A 56 -3.52 -5.03 -5.64
C TYR A 56 -3.92 -3.55 -5.58
N LEU A 57 -4.96 -3.21 -4.81
CA LEU A 57 -5.34 -1.81 -4.58
C LEU A 57 -4.26 -1.04 -3.83
N SER A 58 -3.60 -1.66 -2.85
CA SER A 58 -2.45 -1.06 -2.17
C SER A 58 -1.32 -0.72 -3.16
N ILE A 59 -0.94 -1.67 -4.03
CA ILE A 59 0.09 -1.44 -5.06
C ILE A 59 -0.34 -0.33 -6.03
N ALA A 60 -1.58 -0.37 -6.50
CA ALA A 60 -2.11 0.64 -7.41
C ALA A 60 -2.08 2.05 -6.77
N SER A 61 -2.53 2.17 -5.52
CA SER A 61 -2.48 3.42 -4.75
C SER A 61 -1.06 3.89 -4.52
N LEU A 62 -0.10 2.99 -4.28
CA LEU A 62 1.31 3.34 -4.11
C LEU A 62 1.91 3.92 -5.40
N ILE A 63 1.71 3.25 -6.54
CA ILE A 63 2.21 3.70 -7.85
C ILE A 63 1.62 5.06 -8.20
N LEU A 64 0.29 5.21 -8.06
CA LEU A 64 -0.40 6.45 -8.41
C LEU A 64 -0.05 7.58 -7.43
N GLY A 65 0.18 7.26 -6.16
CA GLY A 65 0.63 8.19 -5.13
C GLY A 65 2.03 8.73 -5.41
N ILE A 66 2.99 7.86 -5.73
CA ILE A 66 4.36 8.24 -6.13
C ILE A 66 4.33 9.12 -7.38
N PHE A 67 3.54 8.73 -8.40
CA PHE A 67 3.40 9.49 -9.63
C PHE A 67 2.92 10.93 -9.38
N LEU A 68 1.87 11.11 -8.58
CA LEU A 68 1.35 12.44 -8.24
C LEU A 68 2.32 13.27 -7.40
N LEU A 69 3.11 12.62 -6.54
CA LEU A 69 4.16 13.28 -5.78
C LEU A 69 5.25 13.84 -6.68
N ILE A 70 5.75 13.04 -7.64
CA ILE A 70 6.77 13.46 -8.61
C ILE A 70 6.25 14.63 -9.45
N LEU A 71 5.02 14.52 -9.98
CA LEU A 71 4.41 15.61 -10.74
C LEU A 71 4.23 16.88 -9.89
N GLY A 72 3.76 16.73 -8.66
CA GLY A 72 3.60 17.84 -7.72
C GLY A 72 4.93 18.54 -7.43
N ILE A 73 6.00 17.79 -7.22
CA ILE A 73 7.35 18.33 -7.01
C ILE A 73 7.83 19.06 -8.28
N ALA A 74 7.71 18.44 -9.45
CA ALA A 74 8.14 19.03 -10.72
C ALA A 74 7.45 20.38 -11.00
N GLU A 75 6.14 20.47 -10.76
CA GLU A 75 5.39 21.73 -10.91
C GLU A 75 5.90 22.84 -9.99
N GLU A 76 6.18 22.54 -8.73
CA GLU A 76 6.72 23.53 -7.77
C GLU A 76 8.13 23.99 -8.17
N PHE A 77 8.95 23.08 -8.73
CA PHE A 77 10.27 23.44 -9.26
C PHE A 77 10.18 24.35 -10.49
N VAL A 78 9.23 24.11 -11.40
CA VAL A 78 9.02 24.97 -12.58
C VAL A 78 8.52 26.35 -12.15
N LYS A 79 7.56 26.42 -11.23
CA LYS A 79 7.06 27.70 -10.70
C LYS A 79 8.13 28.53 -10.02
N LYS A 80 9.08 27.89 -9.32
CA LYS A 80 10.20 28.59 -8.69
C LYS A 80 11.21 29.18 -9.68
N LYS A 81 11.23 28.71 -10.93
CA LYS A 81 12.17 29.19 -11.98
C LYS A 81 11.57 30.27 -12.89
N SER A 82 10.24 30.43 -12.89
CA SER A 82 9.53 31.49 -13.61
C SER A 82 9.36 32.72 -12.74
#